data_AF-A0AAV5AVR4-F1
#
_entry.id   AF-A0AAV5AVR4-F1
#
_cell.length_a   1.000
_cell.length_b   1.000
_cell.length_c   1.000
_cell.angle_alpha   90.00
_cell.angle_beta   90.00
_cell.angle_gamma   90.00
#
_symmetry.space_group_name_H-M   'P 1'
#
loop_
_entity.id
_entity.type
_entity.pdbx_description
1 polymer ?
#
loop_
_entity_poly.entity_id
_entity_poly.type
_entity_poly.pdbx_seq_one_letter_code
_entity_poly.pdbx_strand_id
1 'polypeptide(L)'
;MNKKGKNMQEILNKIAQLKSSEKWEFIKNLADDAQNAPVLLHLAQTEKSYNKECALQGLVQFEMEEALPIFKKLLKSKSKGEKILLHGTSDMVSDLVAEEIHKFFIKLFQNESGYHLSSQNFEDFQRFLSLMLGKASEKMQNIYRFLAENNEKFASFKFKSSINQHFNFYSFTKENKEKIFPQTLALSIIRNPDQRLMALADELTQKYGKNWLTAKMVASFFIEKSAALFEKYAPLLHTENKTYILDALALLYFDKKTEKYTAIARWGNYYDERNDTRTYFSRAILENLDERWLEILTEIQPEKIALQTYFSMSAGVAVMYEAYDQMVQALLPKNFENQFIKEKLVTYFLKREKAEKGASLYIDALNLLQVPITEAMIEKWIAYKPEAVSKYNIPIMLNNNTQWTDEQKLNFYKKLPANLVNQDAIKKLQ
;
A
#
# COMPACT_ATOMS: atom_id res chain seq x y z
N MET A 1 -0.77 43.01 -19.55
CA MET A 1 -0.50 41.66 -19.00
C MET A 1 -1.81 41.06 -18.52
N ASN A 2 -2.19 39.89 -19.04
CA ASN A 2 -3.43 39.20 -18.63
C ASN A 2 -3.32 38.69 -17.18
N LYS A 3 -4.42 38.63 -16.41
CA LYS A 3 -4.42 38.25 -14.96
C LYS A 3 -3.61 36.97 -14.66
N LYS A 4 -3.67 35.97 -15.55
CA LYS A 4 -2.93 34.70 -15.45
C LYS A 4 -1.40 34.88 -15.51
N GLY A 5 -0.91 35.73 -16.40
CA GLY A 5 0.53 36.02 -16.53
C GLY A 5 1.11 36.82 -15.38
N LYS A 6 0.27 37.61 -14.69
CA LYS A 6 0.66 38.33 -13.47
C LYS A 6 0.84 37.39 -12.28
N ASN A 7 -0.08 36.42 -12.10
CA ASN A 7 0.00 35.42 -11.04
C ASN A 7 1.23 34.49 -11.19
N MET A 8 1.53 34.05 -12.42
CA MET A 8 2.71 33.21 -12.70
C MET A 8 4.02 33.90 -12.29
N GLN A 9 4.21 35.16 -12.68
CA GLN A 9 5.45 35.89 -12.35
C GLN A 9 5.59 36.14 -10.85
N GLU A 10 4.50 36.42 -10.14
CA GLU A 10 4.49 36.59 -8.68
C GLU A 10 4.92 35.30 -7.97
N ILE A 11 4.40 34.14 -8.40
CA ILE A 11 4.78 32.83 -7.87
C ILE A 11 6.27 32.53 -8.14
N LEU A 12 6.74 32.77 -9.36
CA LEU A 12 8.16 32.54 -9.71
C LEU A 12 9.11 33.44 -8.92
N ASN A 13 8.73 34.71 -8.71
CA ASN A 13 9.52 35.64 -7.89
C ASN A 13 9.61 35.17 -6.44
N LYS A 14 8.50 34.66 -5.88
CA LYS A 14 8.49 34.08 -4.52
C LYS A 14 9.41 32.86 -4.43
N ILE A 15 9.35 31.96 -5.41
CA ILE A 15 10.19 30.76 -5.47
C ILE A 15 11.68 31.11 -5.52
N ALA A 16 12.05 32.17 -6.25
CA ALA A 16 13.44 32.60 -6.38
C ALA A 16 14.06 33.11 -5.05
N GLN A 17 13.22 33.49 -4.08
CA GLN A 17 13.65 33.99 -2.77
C GLN A 17 13.76 32.89 -1.71
N LEU A 18 13.27 31.68 -1.98
CA LEU A 18 13.25 30.57 -1.01
C LEU A 18 14.61 29.85 -0.96
N LYS A 19 14.97 29.35 0.23
CA LYS A 19 16.09 28.42 0.37
C LYS A 19 15.73 27.07 -0.26
N SER A 20 16.73 26.27 -0.62
CA SER A 20 16.51 25.00 -1.33
C SER A 20 15.52 24.04 -0.65
N SER A 21 15.53 23.93 0.69
CA SER A 21 14.60 23.08 1.43
C SER A 21 13.15 23.61 1.42
N GLU A 22 12.98 24.92 1.59
CA GLU A 22 11.68 25.61 1.57
C GLU A 22 11.08 25.62 0.15
N LYS A 23 11.94 25.70 -0.86
CA LYS A 23 11.57 25.71 -2.27
C LYS A 23 10.94 24.40 -2.70
N TRP A 24 11.50 23.26 -2.28
CA TRP A 24 10.93 21.94 -2.59
C TRP A 24 9.49 21.81 -2.07
N GLU A 25 9.26 22.19 -0.81
CA GLU A 25 7.93 22.11 -0.19
C GLU A 25 6.94 23.07 -0.87
N PHE A 26 7.40 24.27 -1.22
CA PHE A 26 6.58 25.22 -1.95
C PHE A 26 6.17 24.70 -3.34
N ILE A 27 7.12 24.13 -4.11
CA ILE A 27 6.84 23.55 -5.43
C ILE A 27 5.85 22.38 -5.31
N LYS A 28 5.99 21.54 -4.29
CA LYS A 28 5.08 20.42 -4.02
C LYS A 28 3.64 20.90 -3.88
N ASN A 29 3.42 21.96 -3.12
CA ASN A 29 2.09 22.52 -2.85
C ASN A 29 1.46 23.21 -4.08
N LEU A 30 2.24 23.53 -5.12
CA LEU A 30 1.67 24.05 -6.37
C LEU A 30 0.77 23.04 -7.07
N ALA A 31 0.99 21.74 -6.85
CA ALA A 31 0.21 20.67 -7.44
C ALA A 31 -1.24 20.58 -6.91
N ASP A 32 -1.57 21.35 -5.86
CA ASP A 32 -2.92 21.38 -5.29
C ASP A 32 -3.91 22.24 -6.12
N ASP A 33 -3.41 23.05 -7.06
CA ASP A 33 -4.24 23.89 -7.94
C ASP A 33 -3.80 23.76 -9.40
N ALA A 34 -4.72 23.29 -10.25
CA ALA A 34 -4.50 23.12 -11.69
C ALA A 34 -4.12 24.41 -12.42
N GLN A 35 -4.46 25.60 -11.88
CA GLN A 35 -4.03 26.88 -12.46
C GLN A 35 -2.51 27.07 -12.43
N ASN A 36 -1.80 26.32 -11.58
CA ASN A 36 -0.33 26.36 -11.47
C ASN A 36 0.38 25.45 -12.49
N ALA A 37 -0.33 24.68 -13.31
CA ALA A 37 0.29 23.81 -14.32
C ALA A 37 1.32 24.53 -15.22
N PRO A 38 1.08 25.77 -15.72
CA PRO A 38 2.10 26.51 -16.47
C PRO A 38 3.35 26.87 -15.66
N VAL A 39 3.19 27.17 -14.36
CA VAL A 39 4.32 27.41 -13.44
C VAL A 39 5.13 26.12 -13.27
N LEU A 40 4.45 24.99 -13.04
CA LEU A 40 5.09 23.68 -12.90
C LEU A 40 5.82 23.26 -14.18
N LEU A 41 5.26 23.53 -15.36
CA LEU A 41 5.93 23.29 -16.64
C LEU A 41 7.20 24.12 -16.76
N HIS A 42 7.13 25.42 -16.43
CA HIS A 42 8.30 26.29 -16.44
C HIS A 42 9.39 25.74 -15.50
N LEU A 43 9.05 25.42 -14.26
CA LEU A 43 9.98 24.87 -13.28
C LEU A 43 10.57 23.52 -13.72
N ALA A 44 9.77 22.65 -14.34
CA ALA A 44 10.26 21.38 -14.87
C ALA A 44 11.33 21.55 -15.97
N GLN A 45 11.32 22.69 -16.67
CA GLN A 45 12.29 23.03 -17.70
C GLN A 45 13.51 23.76 -17.16
N THR A 46 13.36 24.59 -16.13
CA THR A 46 14.41 25.48 -15.62
C THR A 46 15.13 24.98 -14.36
N GLU A 47 14.43 24.26 -13.49
CA GLU A 47 15.02 23.71 -12.26
C GLU A 47 15.92 22.50 -12.53
N LYS A 48 16.70 22.11 -11.51
CA LYS A 48 17.58 20.94 -11.51
C LYS A 48 17.27 20.03 -10.32
N SER A 49 17.71 18.78 -10.41
CA SER A 49 17.69 17.81 -9.30
C SER A 49 16.30 17.68 -8.65
N TYR A 50 16.22 17.70 -7.32
CA TYR A 50 14.97 17.47 -6.56
C TYR A 50 13.86 18.48 -6.85
N ASN A 51 14.17 19.75 -7.12
CA ASN A 51 13.15 20.75 -7.45
C ASN A 51 12.49 20.45 -8.81
N LYS A 52 13.29 20.01 -9.78
CA LYS A 52 12.78 19.57 -11.08
C LYS A 52 11.93 18.31 -10.95
N GLU A 53 12.38 17.34 -10.16
CA GLU A 53 11.62 16.12 -9.90
C GLU A 53 10.26 16.44 -9.28
N CYS A 54 10.24 17.31 -8.26
CA CYS A 54 9.01 17.76 -7.62
C CYS A 54 8.07 18.50 -8.58
N ALA A 55 8.61 19.42 -9.39
CA ALA A 55 7.83 20.11 -10.41
C ALA A 55 7.21 19.14 -11.43
N LEU A 56 7.97 18.12 -11.86
CA LEU A 56 7.49 17.07 -12.76
C LEU A 56 6.42 16.18 -12.11
N GLN A 57 6.58 15.82 -10.84
CA GLN A 57 5.59 15.05 -10.07
C GLN A 57 4.27 15.82 -9.88
N GLY A 58 4.34 17.14 -9.71
CA GLY A 58 3.16 18.00 -9.72
C GLY A 58 2.52 18.08 -11.10
N LEU A 59 3.34 18.38 -12.12
CA LEU A 59 2.89 18.58 -13.50
C LEU A 59 2.17 17.37 -14.09
N VAL A 60 2.63 16.15 -13.79
CA VAL A 60 2.08 14.91 -14.35
C VAL A 60 0.65 14.60 -13.91
N GLN A 61 0.12 15.34 -12.93
CA GLN A 61 -1.25 15.17 -12.45
C GLN A 61 -2.27 15.89 -13.35
N PHE A 62 -1.81 16.78 -14.24
CA PHE A 62 -2.67 17.62 -15.06
C PHE A 62 -2.68 17.21 -16.54
N GLU A 63 -3.78 17.53 -17.20
CA GLU A 63 -3.94 17.45 -18.66
C GLU A 63 -3.23 18.66 -19.31
N MET A 64 -1.97 18.48 -19.69
CA MET A 64 -1.14 19.53 -20.30
C MET A 64 -0.33 18.98 -21.47
N GLU A 65 -0.82 19.22 -22.69
CA GLU A 65 -0.23 18.70 -23.92
C GLU A 65 1.22 19.17 -24.13
N GLU A 66 1.55 20.39 -23.70
CA GLU A 66 2.89 20.95 -23.81
C GLU A 66 3.93 20.17 -22.97
N ALA A 67 3.48 19.40 -21.98
CA ALA A 67 4.33 18.53 -21.17
C ALA A 67 4.59 17.15 -21.82
N LEU A 68 3.80 16.74 -22.82
CA LEU A 68 3.92 15.43 -23.48
C LEU A 68 5.32 15.11 -24.01
N PRO A 69 6.05 16.05 -24.67
CA PRO A 69 7.41 15.77 -25.13
C PRO A 69 8.36 15.42 -23.98
N ILE A 70 8.19 16.06 -22.82
CA ILE A 70 8.98 15.79 -21.61
C ILE A 70 8.68 14.38 -21.11
N PHE A 71 7.41 14.02 -20.98
CA PHE A 71 6.99 12.69 -20.52
C PHE A 71 7.40 11.56 -21.48
N LYS A 72 7.28 11.77 -22.79
CA LYS A 72 7.80 10.85 -23.82
C LYS A 72 9.30 10.61 -23.69
N LYS A 73 10.08 11.66 -23.37
CA LYS A 73 11.51 11.53 -23.12
C LYS A 73 11.80 10.71 -21.86
N LEU A 74 11.01 10.90 -20.80
CA LEU A 74 11.14 10.12 -19.57
C LEU A 74 10.88 8.63 -19.79
N LEU A 75 9.86 8.26 -20.57
CA LEU A 75 9.55 6.85 -20.89
C LEU A 75 10.69 6.11 -21.62
N LYS A 76 11.50 6.85 -22.39
CA LYS A 76 12.66 6.28 -23.10
C LYS A 76 13.91 6.13 -22.22
N SER A 77 13.89 6.68 -21.00
CA SER A 77 15.00 6.55 -20.06
C SER A 77 15.08 5.14 -19.47
N LYS A 78 16.24 4.78 -18.87
CA LYS A 78 16.42 3.48 -18.21
C LYS A 78 15.38 3.22 -17.11
N SER A 79 15.00 4.26 -16.35
CA SER A 79 13.98 4.16 -15.29
C SER A 79 12.55 4.28 -15.80
N LYS A 80 12.35 4.45 -17.13
CA LYS A 80 11.05 4.72 -17.75
C LYS A 80 10.30 5.92 -17.14
N GLY A 81 11.00 6.80 -16.43
CA GLY A 81 10.37 7.91 -15.71
C GLY A 81 9.51 7.49 -14.53
N GLU A 82 9.70 6.30 -13.95
CA GLU A 82 8.86 5.74 -12.88
C GLU A 82 8.59 6.75 -11.75
N LYS A 83 9.62 7.41 -11.22
CA LYS A 83 9.52 8.43 -10.15
C LYS A 83 8.60 9.61 -10.45
N ILE A 84 8.30 9.84 -11.72
CA ILE A 84 7.45 10.93 -12.18
C ILE A 84 6.11 10.36 -12.63
N LEU A 85 6.13 9.52 -13.66
CA LEU A 85 4.94 9.03 -14.37
C LEU A 85 4.10 8.07 -13.53
N LEU A 86 4.66 7.52 -12.45
CA LEU A 86 3.86 6.90 -11.42
C LEU A 86 2.80 7.91 -10.99
N HIS A 87 3.14 9.11 -10.51
CA HIS A 87 2.23 10.07 -9.87
C HIS A 87 1.03 10.58 -10.71
N GLY A 88 1.06 10.45 -12.05
CA GLY A 88 -0.07 10.84 -12.90
C GLY A 88 -1.10 9.73 -13.11
N THR A 89 -2.38 10.10 -13.09
CA THR A 89 -3.53 9.23 -13.38
C THR A 89 -4.48 9.79 -14.43
N SER A 90 -4.14 10.94 -15.01
CA SER A 90 -4.90 11.61 -16.07
C SER A 90 -4.95 10.78 -17.35
N ASP A 91 -5.93 11.01 -18.22
CA ASP A 91 -6.11 10.21 -19.43
C ASP A 91 -4.97 10.42 -20.41
N MET A 92 -4.41 11.64 -20.54
CA MET A 92 -3.22 11.88 -21.37
C MET A 92 -2.01 11.06 -20.92
N VAL A 93 -1.70 11.05 -19.62
CA VAL A 93 -0.56 10.27 -19.10
C VAL A 93 -0.86 8.78 -19.16
N SER A 94 -2.13 8.41 -18.95
CA SER A 94 -2.61 7.05 -19.05
C SER A 94 -2.43 6.47 -20.44
N ASP A 95 -2.86 7.20 -21.47
CA ASP A 95 -2.69 6.86 -22.87
C ASP A 95 -1.22 6.75 -23.28
N LEU A 96 -0.42 7.76 -22.90
CA LEU A 96 1.01 7.80 -23.18
C LEU A 96 1.73 6.56 -22.64
N VAL A 97 1.41 6.15 -21.41
CA VAL A 97 2.00 4.98 -20.77
C VAL A 97 1.45 3.68 -21.39
N ALA A 98 0.14 3.61 -21.65
CA ALA A 98 -0.50 2.43 -22.24
C ALA A 98 0.14 2.05 -23.59
N GLU A 99 0.50 3.02 -24.43
CA GLU A 99 1.15 2.78 -25.71
C GLU A 99 2.51 2.08 -25.57
N GLU A 100 3.35 2.49 -24.63
CA GLU A 100 4.66 1.86 -24.40
C GLU A 100 4.52 0.49 -23.73
N ILE A 101 3.56 0.35 -22.80
CA ILE A 101 3.24 -0.93 -22.16
C ILE A 101 2.77 -1.94 -23.19
N HIS A 102 1.89 -1.54 -24.12
CA HIS A 102 1.39 -2.41 -25.17
C HIS A 102 2.53 -2.96 -26.03
N LYS A 103 3.44 -2.09 -26.47
CA LYS A 103 4.61 -2.47 -27.29
C LYS A 103 5.50 -3.47 -26.57
N PHE A 104 5.68 -3.29 -25.25
CA PHE A 104 6.46 -4.21 -24.43
C PHE A 104 5.79 -5.59 -24.33
N PHE A 105 4.51 -5.64 -23.93
CA PHE A 105 3.82 -6.92 -23.70
C PHE A 105 3.51 -7.68 -24.98
N ILE A 106 3.20 -7.02 -26.11
CA ILE A 106 3.09 -7.71 -27.41
C ILE A 106 4.37 -8.48 -27.71
N LYS A 107 5.52 -7.82 -27.62
CA LYS A 107 6.82 -8.47 -27.89
C LYS A 107 7.12 -9.56 -26.89
N LEU A 108 6.80 -9.33 -25.61
CA LEU A 108 7.00 -10.33 -24.56
C LEU A 108 6.17 -11.59 -24.83
N PHE A 109 4.90 -11.45 -25.23
CA PHE A 109 4.00 -12.57 -25.50
C PHE A 109 4.17 -13.20 -26.88
N GLN A 110 5.07 -12.70 -27.74
CA GLN A 110 5.50 -13.44 -28.94
C GLN A 110 6.41 -14.64 -28.59
N ASN A 111 7.04 -14.63 -27.42
CA ASN A 111 7.87 -15.75 -26.98
C ASN A 111 7.04 -17.00 -26.68
N GLU A 112 7.68 -18.18 -26.72
CA GLU A 112 7.05 -19.46 -26.42
C GLU A 112 6.77 -19.68 -24.92
N SER A 113 5.88 -20.61 -24.59
CA SER A 113 5.61 -20.99 -23.20
C SER A 113 6.88 -21.50 -22.51
N GLY A 114 7.11 -21.13 -21.26
CA GLY A 114 8.35 -21.48 -20.56
C GLY A 114 9.55 -20.57 -20.87
N TYR A 115 9.38 -19.55 -21.72
CA TYR A 115 10.40 -18.55 -22.03
C TYR A 115 11.06 -17.96 -20.77
N HIS A 116 12.38 -17.77 -20.82
CA HIS A 116 13.15 -17.20 -19.74
C HIS A 116 13.32 -15.67 -19.91
N LEU A 117 12.66 -14.89 -19.06
CA LEU A 117 12.82 -13.43 -19.05
C LEU A 117 14.25 -13.06 -18.68
N SER A 118 14.88 -12.24 -19.52
CA SER A 118 16.14 -11.58 -19.18
C SER A 118 15.95 -10.63 -17.99
N SER A 119 17.03 -10.34 -17.26
CA SER A 119 16.99 -9.40 -16.13
C SER A 119 16.47 -8.02 -16.55
N GLN A 120 16.86 -7.53 -17.74
CA GLN A 120 16.39 -6.25 -18.25
C GLN A 120 14.89 -6.26 -18.56
N ASN A 121 14.37 -7.34 -19.18
CA ASN A 121 12.93 -7.46 -19.43
C ASN A 121 12.14 -7.56 -18.13
N PHE A 122 12.71 -8.23 -17.11
CA PHE A 122 12.09 -8.31 -15.79
C PHE A 122 12.05 -6.95 -15.08
N GLU A 123 13.12 -6.15 -15.13
CA GLU A 123 13.13 -4.79 -14.58
C GLU A 123 12.11 -3.89 -15.31
N ASP A 124 12.06 -3.95 -16.64
CA ASP A 124 11.10 -3.17 -17.43
C ASP A 124 9.67 -3.59 -17.13
N PHE A 125 9.42 -4.90 -16.98
CA PHE A 125 8.14 -5.43 -16.53
C PHE A 125 7.72 -4.84 -15.17
N GLN A 126 8.60 -4.85 -14.17
CA GLN A 126 8.30 -4.26 -12.85
C GLN A 126 7.98 -2.77 -12.94
N ARG A 127 8.75 -2.01 -13.73
CA ARG A 127 8.48 -0.58 -13.98
C ARG A 127 7.14 -0.37 -14.67
N PHE A 128 6.76 -1.22 -15.63
CA PHE A 128 5.48 -1.09 -16.29
C PHE A 128 4.30 -1.41 -15.37
N LEU A 129 4.41 -2.41 -14.48
CA LEU A 129 3.38 -2.63 -13.45
C LEU A 129 3.20 -1.39 -12.55
N SER A 130 4.32 -0.76 -12.14
CA SER A 130 4.30 0.50 -11.39
C SER A 130 3.54 1.58 -12.14
N LEU A 131 3.89 1.76 -13.42
CA LEU A 131 3.30 2.80 -14.23
C LEU A 131 1.81 2.58 -14.47
N MET A 132 1.30 1.35 -14.49
CA MET A 132 -0.14 1.06 -14.63
C MET A 132 -0.99 1.58 -13.47
N LEU A 133 -0.41 1.76 -12.28
CA LEU A 133 -1.18 2.05 -11.06
C LEU A 133 -2.05 3.30 -11.22
N GLY A 134 -3.36 3.14 -11.02
CA GLY A 134 -4.36 4.20 -10.99
C GLY A 134 -4.71 4.82 -12.35
N LYS A 135 -4.17 4.31 -13.45
CA LYS A 135 -4.45 4.78 -14.81
C LYS A 135 -5.67 4.09 -15.38
N ALA A 136 -6.62 4.85 -15.91
CA ALA A 136 -7.98 4.38 -16.19
C ALA A 136 -8.49 4.65 -17.62
N SER A 137 -7.71 5.34 -18.46
CA SER A 137 -8.06 5.58 -19.88
C SER A 137 -8.51 4.30 -20.58
N GLU A 138 -9.30 4.41 -21.64
CA GLU A 138 -9.71 3.27 -22.46
C GLU A 138 -8.52 2.42 -22.94
N LYS A 139 -7.42 3.05 -23.39
CA LYS A 139 -6.22 2.33 -23.81
C LYS A 139 -5.64 1.48 -22.67
N MET A 140 -5.58 2.02 -21.46
CA MET A 140 -5.12 1.28 -20.28
C MET A 140 -6.04 0.12 -19.90
N GLN A 141 -7.36 0.29 -19.99
CA GLN A 141 -8.29 -0.83 -19.80
C GLN A 141 -8.05 -1.94 -20.82
N ASN A 142 -7.79 -1.57 -22.08
CA ASN A 142 -7.43 -2.54 -23.12
C ASN A 142 -6.11 -3.27 -22.84
N ILE A 143 -5.14 -2.63 -22.18
CA ILE A 143 -3.94 -3.33 -21.68
C ILE A 143 -4.35 -4.40 -20.67
N TYR A 144 -5.15 -4.07 -19.66
CA TYR A 144 -5.58 -5.07 -18.68
C TYR A 144 -6.33 -6.24 -19.32
N ARG A 145 -7.21 -5.98 -20.29
CA ARG A 145 -7.88 -7.04 -21.08
C ARG A 145 -6.86 -7.92 -21.80
N PHE A 146 -5.89 -7.31 -22.49
CA PHE A 146 -4.82 -8.03 -23.18
C PHE A 146 -3.96 -8.86 -22.21
N LEU A 147 -3.62 -8.32 -21.04
CA LEU A 147 -2.89 -9.04 -19.99
C LEU A 147 -3.70 -10.22 -19.44
N ALA A 148 -5.02 -10.06 -19.27
CA ALA A 148 -5.91 -11.11 -18.84
C ALA A 148 -6.00 -12.27 -19.85
N GLU A 149 -6.09 -11.96 -21.14
CA GLU A 149 -6.08 -12.95 -22.24
C GLU A 149 -4.78 -13.75 -22.29
N ASN A 150 -3.66 -13.12 -21.92
CA ASN A 150 -2.34 -13.74 -21.96
C ASN A 150 -1.84 -14.22 -20.60
N ASN A 151 -2.69 -14.23 -19.56
CA ASN A 151 -2.26 -14.47 -18.19
C ASN A 151 -1.67 -15.87 -17.98
N GLU A 152 -2.29 -16.90 -18.56
CA GLU A 152 -1.78 -18.27 -18.49
C GLU A 152 -0.40 -18.39 -19.16
N LYS A 153 -0.24 -17.77 -20.33
CA LYS A 153 1.03 -17.74 -21.05
C LYS A 153 2.11 -17.04 -20.23
N PHE A 154 1.79 -15.89 -19.66
CA PHE A 154 2.68 -15.18 -18.76
C PHE A 154 3.12 -16.05 -17.56
N ALA A 155 2.17 -16.75 -16.94
CA ALA A 155 2.43 -17.61 -15.79
C ALA A 155 3.36 -18.80 -16.12
N SER A 156 3.45 -19.20 -17.39
CA SER A 156 4.40 -20.21 -17.85
C SER A 156 5.86 -19.72 -17.89
N PHE A 157 6.10 -18.41 -17.99
CA PHE A 157 7.43 -17.85 -18.15
C PHE A 157 8.31 -18.06 -16.92
N LYS A 158 9.62 -18.17 -17.12
CA LYS A 158 10.64 -18.32 -16.08
C LYS A 158 11.39 -17.00 -15.89
N PHE A 159 11.76 -16.66 -14.67
CA PHE A 159 12.56 -15.47 -14.38
C PHE A 159 13.46 -15.73 -13.17
N LYS A 160 14.64 -15.08 -13.16
CA LYS A 160 15.72 -15.33 -12.17
C LYS A 160 15.45 -14.75 -10.79
N SER A 161 14.64 -13.69 -10.72
CA SER A 161 14.46 -12.86 -9.54
C SER A 161 13.01 -12.84 -9.10
N SER A 162 12.80 -12.62 -7.81
CA SER A 162 11.47 -12.47 -7.27
C SER A 162 10.94 -11.05 -7.50
N ILE A 163 9.62 -10.88 -7.66
CA ILE A 163 8.95 -9.55 -7.64
C ILE A 163 8.80 -9.05 -6.17
N ASN A 164 9.50 -9.69 -5.23
CA ASN A 164 9.25 -9.77 -3.78
C ASN A 164 9.50 -8.46 -2.97
N GLN A 165 9.39 -7.30 -3.62
CA GLN A 165 9.26 -6.03 -2.90
C GLN A 165 7.83 -5.44 -3.02
N HIS A 166 7.04 -5.85 -4.03
CA HIS A 166 5.71 -5.27 -4.31
C HIS A 166 4.56 -6.25 -4.08
N PHE A 167 4.81 -7.53 -4.36
CA PHE A 167 3.89 -8.63 -4.13
C PHE A 167 4.62 -9.67 -3.29
N ASN A 168 4.03 -10.11 -2.17
CA ASN A 168 4.63 -11.09 -1.26
C ASN A 168 4.49 -12.51 -1.83
N PHE A 169 4.96 -12.74 -3.05
CA PHE A 169 5.00 -14.05 -3.68
C PHE A 169 6.32 -14.76 -3.32
N TYR A 170 6.29 -15.56 -2.26
CA TYR A 170 7.44 -16.36 -1.77
C TYR A 170 7.93 -17.40 -2.77
N SER A 171 7.00 -17.88 -3.60
CA SER A 171 7.27 -18.83 -4.66
C SER A 171 6.58 -18.36 -5.94
N PHE A 172 7.31 -18.41 -7.04
CA PHE A 172 6.80 -18.13 -8.38
C PHE A 172 6.20 -19.37 -9.02
N THR A 173 5.22 -19.95 -8.31
CA THR A 173 4.33 -20.97 -8.88
C THR A 173 3.53 -20.36 -10.03
N LYS A 174 2.99 -21.22 -10.91
CA LYS A 174 2.08 -20.77 -11.98
C LYS A 174 0.92 -19.97 -11.37
N GLU A 175 0.29 -20.52 -10.34
CA GLU A 175 -0.84 -19.90 -9.63
C GLU A 175 -0.52 -18.50 -9.08
N ASN A 176 0.62 -18.31 -8.41
CA ASN A 176 0.99 -16.99 -7.88
C ASN A 176 1.28 -15.98 -8.99
N LYS A 177 1.83 -16.42 -10.13
CA LYS A 177 2.05 -15.52 -11.28
C LYS A 177 0.75 -15.04 -11.90
N GLU A 178 -0.26 -15.90 -11.95
CA GLU A 178 -1.58 -15.54 -12.49
C GLU A 178 -2.28 -14.45 -11.67
N LYS A 179 -1.85 -14.22 -10.42
CA LYS A 179 -2.37 -13.18 -9.54
C LYS A 179 -1.73 -11.80 -9.81
N ILE A 180 -0.59 -11.70 -10.51
CA ILE A 180 0.14 -10.43 -10.64
C ILE A 180 -0.72 -9.33 -11.28
N PHE A 181 -1.32 -9.57 -12.44
CA PHE A 181 -2.14 -8.55 -13.12
C PHE A 181 -3.44 -8.22 -12.38
N PRO A 182 -4.21 -9.20 -11.86
CA PRO A 182 -5.32 -8.91 -10.98
C PRO A 182 -4.96 -8.04 -9.78
N GLN A 183 -3.84 -8.33 -9.12
CA GLN A 183 -3.39 -7.58 -7.95
C GLN A 183 -2.93 -6.17 -8.34
N THR A 184 -2.27 -5.99 -9.49
CA THR A 184 -1.98 -4.65 -10.05
C THR A 184 -3.26 -3.85 -10.28
N LEU A 185 -4.35 -4.48 -10.76
CA LEU A 185 -5.64 -3.80 -10.92
C LEU A 185 -6.24 -3.42 -9.55
N ALA A 186 -6.17 -4.31 -8.55
CA ALA A 186 -6.62 -4.01 -7.19
C ALA A 186 -5.90 -2.78 -6.60
N LEU A 187 -4.56 -2.75 -6.68
CA LEU A 187 -3.76 -1.60 -6.23
C LEU A 187 -4.06 -0.33 -7.05
N SER A 188 -4.38 -0.48 -8.34
CA SER A 188 -4.78 0.65 -9.20
C SER A 188 -6.08 1.27 -8.75
N ILE A 189 -7.08 0.46 -8.38
CA ILE A 189 -8.37 0.91 -7.87
C ILE A 189 -8.18 1.65 -6.53
N ILE A 190 -7.37 1.12 -5.61
CA ILE A 190 -7.08 1.81 -4.34
C ILE A 190 -6.42 3.16 -4.60
N ARG A 191 -5.49 3.21 -5.54
CA ARG A 191 -4.80 4.45 -5.87
C ARG A 191 -5.74 5.50 -6.48
N ASN A 192 -6.57 5.09 -7.43
CA ASN A 192 -7.54 5.93 -8.11
C ASN A 192 -8.82 5.11 -8.30
N PRO A 193 -9.84 5.29 -7.44
CA PRO A 193 -11.10 4.54 -7.50
C PRO A 193 -11.98 5.05 -8.66
N ASP A 194 -11.42 5.02 -9.86
CA ASP A 194 -12.06 5.41 -11.10
C ASP A 194 -13.11 4.36 -11.47
N GLN A 195 -14.32 4.82 -11.80
CA GLN A 195 -15.45 3.95 -12.16
C GLN A 195 -15.11 2.99 -13.29
N ARG A 196 -14.24 3.38 -14.23
CA ARG A 196 -13.80 2.54 -15.34
C ARG A 196 -12.97 1.35 -14.88
N LEU A 197 -12.08 1.56 -13.91
CA LEU A 197 -11.28 0.46 -13.33
C LEU A 197 -12.12 -0.48 -12.50
N MET A 198 -13.10 0.06 -11.75
CA MET A 198 -14.02 -0.76 -10.96
C MET A 198 -14.92 -1.62 -11.86
N ALA A 199 -15.49 -1.04 -12.92
CA ALA A 199 -16.27 -1.78 -13.91
C ALA A 199 -15.43 -2.84 -14.64
N LEU A 200 -14.17 -2.52 -14.96
CA LEU A 200 -13.24 -3.47 -15.56
C LEU A 200 -12.95 -4.67 -14.62
N ALA A 201 -12.83 -4.45 -13.31
CA ALA A 201 -12.62 -5.57 -12.38
C ALA A 201 -13.80 -6.55 -12.39
N ASP A 202 -15.04 -6.05 -12.50
CA ASP A 202 -16.22 -6.88 -12.69
C ASP A 202 -16.20 -7.63 -14.02
N GLU A 203 -15.92 -6.94 -15.12
CA GLU A 203 -15.78 -7.53 -16.47
C GLU A 203 -14.77 -8.69 -16.47
N LEU A 204 -13.56 -8.45 -15.97
CA LEU A 204 -12.48 -9.43 -15.98
C LEU A 204 -12.76 -10.61 -15.05
N THR A 205 -13.46 -10.40 -13.93
CA THR A 205 -13.90 -11.50 -13.07
C THR A 205 -14.95 -12.36 -13.74
N GLN A 206 -15.90 -11.76 -14.47
CA GLN A 206 -16.90 -12.53 -15.22
C GLN A 206 -16.27 -13.34 -16.36
N LYS A 207 -15.28 -12.77 -17.07
CA LYS A 207 -14.66 -13.41 -18.24
C LYS A 207 -13.56 -14.41 -17.89
N TYR A 208 -12.72 -14.13 -16.89
CA TYR A 208 -11.51 -14.91 -16.58
C TYR A 208 -11.53 -15.56 -15.19
N GLY A 209 -12.60 -15.36 -14.41
CA GLY A 209 -12.84 -16.09 -13.16
C GLY A 209 -12.05 -15.61 -11.95
N LYS A 210 -11.84 -16.53 -11.01
CA LYS A 210 -11.48 -16.25 -9.61
C LYS A 210 -10.19 -15.45 -9.39
N ASN A 211 -9.23 -15.51 -10.31
CA ASN A 211 -7.99 -14.73 -10.19
C ASN A 211 -8.24 -13.22 -10.09
N TRP A 212 -9.35 -12.72 -10.64
CA TRP A 212 -9.73 -11.31 -10.63
C TRP A 212 -10.63 -10.92 -9.45
N LEU A 213 -11.03 -11.89 -8.62
CA LEU A 213 -11.96 -11.68 -7.51
C LEU A 213 -11.44 -10.67 -6.46
N THR A 214 -10.12 -10.66 -6.21
CA THR A 214 -9.51 -9.67 -5.31
C THR A 214 -9.75 -8.23 -5.81
N ALA A 215 -9.53 -7.97 -7.10
CA ALA A 215 -9.75 -6.64 -7.69
C ALA A 215 -11.24 -6.25 -7.64
N LYS A 216 -12.13 -7.22 -7.90
CA LYS A 216 -13.58 -7.02 -7.82
C LYS A 216 -14.05 -6.70 -6.39
N MET A 217 -13.55 -7.41 -5.38
CA MET A 217 -13.88 -7.11 -3.99
C MET A 217 -13.32 -5.74 -3.58
N VAL A 218 -12.09 -5.40 -4.00
CA VAL A 218 -11.52 -4.07 -3.76
C VAL A 218 -12.34 -2.96 -4.41
N ALA A 219 -12.84 -3.15 -5.64
CA ALA A 219 -13.79 -2.22 -6.25
C ALA A 219 -15.06 -2.06 -5.41
N SER A 220 -15.58 -3.16 -4.88
CA SER A 220 -16.80 -3.18 -4.06
C SER A 220 -16.66 -2.36 -2.78
N PHE A 221 -15.46 -2.25 -2.19
CA PHE A 221 -15.22 -1.39 -1.03
C PHE A 221 -15.58 0.09 -1.27
N PHE A 222 -15.50 0.57 -2.51
CA PHE A 222 -15.73 1.98 -2.84
C PHE A 222 -17.17 2.27 -3.29
N ILE A 223 -18.01 1.26 -3.51
CA ILE A 223 -19.35 1.42 -4.10
C ILE A 223 -20.47 0.66 -3.38
N GLU A 224 -20.16 -0.40 -2.65
CA GLU A 224 -21.16 -1.23 -1.97
C GLU A 224 -21.30 -0.85 -0.49
N LYS A 225 -22.54 -0.89 0.00
CA LYS A 225 -22.82 -0.74 1.43
C LYS A 225 -22.25 -1.90 2.23
N SER A 226 -21.91 -1.63 3.47
CA SER A 226 -21.20 -2.54 4.37
C SER A 226 -21.87 -3.91 4.52
N ALA A 227 -23.17 -3.94 4.80
CA ALA A 227 -23.91 -5.19 4.95
C ALA A 227 -24.01 -5.99 3.64
N ALA A 228 -24.24 -5.32 2.50
CA ALA A 228 -24.32 -5.98 1.20
C ALA A 228 -22.97 -6.60 0.79
N LEU A 229 -21.88 -5.89 1.07
CA LEU A 229 -20.52 -6.39 0.87
C LEU A 229 -20.28 -7.66 1.71
N PHE A 230 -20.71 -7.67 2.98
CA PHE A 230 -20.61 -8.86 3.83
C PHE A 230 -21.38 -10.05 3.25
N GLU A 231 -22.68 -9.88 2.96
CA GLU A 231 -23.51 -10.99 2.42
C GLU A 231 -22.94 -11.56 1.12
N LYS A 232 -22.35 -10.71 0.28
CA LYS A 232 -21.79 -11.10 -1.01
C LYS A 232 -20.48 -11.87 -0.90
N TYR A 233 -19.56 -11.45 -0.03
CA TYR A 233 -18.18 -11.97 -0.02
C TYR A 233 -17.86 -12.89 1.16
N ALA A 234 -18.52 -12.75 2.31
CA ALA A 234 -18.22 -13.57 3.49
C ALA A 234 -18.40 -15.08 3.26
N PRO A 235 -19.45 -15.56 2.54
CA PRO A 235 -19.60 -16.99 2.26
C PRO A 235 -18.42 -17.58 1.48
N LEU A 236 -17.71 -16.77 0.69
CA LEU A 236 -16.58 -17.21 -0.13
C LEU A 236 -15.35 -17.59 0.70
N LEU A 237 -15.28 -17.16 1.97
CA LEU A 237 -14.23 -17.59 2.92
C LEU A 237 -14.27 -19.10 3.21
N HIS A 238 -15.39 -19.77 2.95
CA HIS A 238 -15.53 -21.22 3.14
C HIS A 238 -15.38 -22.02 1.83
N THR A 239 -14.91 -21.37 0.76
CA THR A 239 -14.72 -21.98 -0.56
C THR A 239 -13.26 -21.94 -0.99
N GLU A 240 -12.93 -22.48 -2.17
CA GLU A 240 -11.62 -22.32 -2.78
C GLU A 240 -11.23 -20.85 -3.06
N ASN A 241 -12.19 -19.92 -3.02
CA ASN A 241 -11.96 -18.49 -3.25
C ASN A 241 -11.44 -17.75 -2.02
N LYS A 242 -11.35 -18.41 -0.86
CA LYS A 242 -10.95 -17.82 0.42
C LYS A 242 -9.72 -16.91 0.32
N THR A 243 -8.66 -17.35 -0.36
CA THR A 243 -7.40 -16.60 -0.43
C THR A 243 -7.56 -15.24 -1.13
N TYR A 244 -8.41 -15.14 -2.15
CA TYR A 244 -8.66 -13.87 -2.85
C TYR A 244 -9.41 -12.85 -1.99
N ILE A 245 -10.32 -13.34 -1.14
CA ILE A 245 -11.07 -12.52 -0.18
C ILE A 245 -10.14 -12.02 0.93
N LEU A 246 -9.30 -12.90 1.47
CA LEU A 246 -8.31 -12.52 2.47
C LEU A 246 -7.28 -11.53 1.90
N ASP A 247 -6.83 -11.70 0.66
CA ASP A 247 -5.95 -10.75 -0.02
C ASP A 247 -6.60 -9.36 -0.17
N ALA A 248 -7.90 -9.29 -0.45
CA ALA A 248 -8.61 -8.01 -0.53
C ALA A 248 -8.76 -7.35 0.85
N LEU A 249 -9.14 -8.11 1.88
CA LEU A 249 -9.24 -7.62 3.26
C LEU A 249 -7.88 -7.15 3.81
N ALA A 250 -6.79 -7.78 3.39
CA ALA A 250 -5.43 -7.41 3.79
C ALA A 250 -4.89 -6.11 3.18
N LEU A 251 -5.64 -5.54 2.24
CA LEU A 251 -5.42 -4.18 1.75
C LEU A 251 -6.18 -3.14 2.57
N LEU A 252 -6.90 -3.53 3.62
CA LEU A 252 -7.62 -2.62 4.51
C LEU A 252 -6.93 -2.52 5.87
N TYR A 253 -7.07 -1.35 6.49
CA TYR A 253 -6.79 -1.13 7.90
C TYR A 253 -7.81 -0.15 8.49
N PHE A 254 -8.02 -0.21 9.80
CA PHE A 254 -8.81 0.78 10.51
C PHE A 254 -7.95 1.99 10.89
N ASP A 255 -8.20 3.14 10.26
CA ASP A 255 -7.54 4.39 10.61
C ASP A 255 -8.18 4.98 11.87
N LYS A 256 -7.46 4.87 12.99
CA LYS A 256 -7.91 5.35 14.30
C LYS A 256 -8.04 6.87 14.39
N LYS A 257 -7.39 7.63 13.50
CA LYS A 257 -7.48 9.11 13.50
C LYS A 257 -8.77 9.58 12.86
N THR A 258 -9.15 8.93 11.77
CA THR A 258 -10.38 9.25 11.01
C THR A 258 -11.57 8.39 11.42
N GLU A 259 -11.34 7.36 12.24
CA GLU A 259 -12.30 6.33 12.66
C GLU A 259 -12.97 5.63 11.46
N LYS A 260 -12.18 5.44 10.39
CA LYS A 260 -12.63 4.83 9.14
C LYS A 260 -11.74 3.68 8.69
N TYR A 261 -12.35 2.65 8.13
CA TYR A 261 -11.60 1.68 7.33
C TYR A 261 -11.07 2.35 6.08
N THR A 262 -9.80 2.08 5.80
CA THR A 262 -9.05 2.72 4.72
C THR A 262 -8.31 1.64 3.96
N ALA A 263 -8.48 1.63 2.64
CA ALA A 263 -7.69 0.81 1.75
C ALA A 263 -6.32 1.43 1.56
N ILE A 264 -5.28 0.60 1.53
CA ILE A 264 -3.89 0.99 1.37
C ILE A 264 -3.22 0.18 0.26
N ALA A 265 -2.52 0.89 -0.61
CA ALA A 265 -1.66 0.32 -1.63
C ALA A 265 -0.25 0.87 -1.43
N ARG A 266 0.74 -0.01 -1.26
CA ARG A 266 2.15 0.35 -1.22
C ARG A 266 2.82 -0.10 -2.51
N TRP A 267 3.69 0.75 -3.04
CA TRP A 267 4.50 0.41 -4.20
C TRP A 267 5.91 0.99 -4.06
N GLY A 268 6.88 0.43 -4.79
CA GLY A 268 8.18 1.04 -5.00
C GLY A 268 9.32 0.35 -4.25
N ASN A 269 10.52 0.50 -4.78
CA ASN A 269 11.73 -0.18 -4.32
C ASN A 269 12.62 0.82 -3.60
N TYR A 270 13.25 0.37 -2.52
CA TYR A 270 14.37 1.10 -1.94
C TYR A 270 15.67 0.57 -2.55
N TYR A 271 16.25 1.34 -3.47
CA TYR A 271 17.57 1.04 -4.03
C TYR A 271 18.66 1.81 -3.26
N ASP A 272 18.53 3.13 -3.21
CA ASP A 272 19.31 4.09 -2.43
C ASP A 272 18.48 5.38 -2.27
N GLU A 273 18.90 6.33 -1.43
CA GLU A 273 18.14 7.59 -1.20
C GLU A 273 17.82 8.36 -2.48
N ARG A 274 18.67 8.28 -3.52
CA ARG A 274 18.49 8.98 -4.80
C ARG A 274 17.57 8.22 -5.75
N ASN A 275 17.37 6.93 -5.55
CA ASN A 275 16.58 6.03 -6.38
C ASN A 275 15.36 5.44 -5.67
N ASP A 276 15.00 5.97 -4.50
CA ASP A 276 13.80 5.56 -3.76
C ASP A 276 12.53 5.87 -4.58
N THR A 277 11.78 4.82 -4.94
CA THR A 277 10.47 4.93 -5.59
C THR A 277 9.33 4.57 -4.66
N ARG A 278 9.62 4.32 -3.36
CA ARG A 278 8.60 3.94 -2.39
C ARG A 278 7.53 5.01 -2.28
N THR A 279 6.30 4.59 -2.45
CA THR A 279 5.13 5.41 -2.28
C THR A 279 4.00 4.57 -1.70
N TYR A 280 3.03 5.24 -1.11
CA TYR A 280 1.81 4.60 -0.65
C TYR A 280 0.63 5.49 -0.99
N PHE A 281 -0.49 4.84 -1.28
CA PHE A 281 -1.76 5.45 -1.58
C PHE A 281 -2.76 4.90 -0.58
N SER A 282 -3.58 5.78 0.00
CA SER A 282 -4.67 5.37 0.87
C SER A 282 -5.97 6.05 0.48
N ARG A 283 -7.08 5.33 0.60
CA ARG A 283 -8.43 5.84 0.35
C ARG A 283 -9.39 5.26 1.37
N ALA A 284 -10.18 6.12 2.00
CA ALA A 284 -11.30 5.66 2.82
C ALA A 284 -12.26 4.86 1.94
N ILE A 285 -12.75 3.74 2.45
CA ILE A 285 -13.80 2.96 1.79
C ILE A 285 -15.16 3.63 2.00
N LEU A 286 -16.20 3.20 1.28
CA LEU A 286 -17.51 3.85 1.28
C LEU A 286 -18.15 3.88 2.68
N GLU A 287 -18.20 2.74 3.34
CA GLU A 287 -18.70 2.55 4.71
C GLU A 287 -17.74 1.65 5.48
N ASN A 288 -17.67 1.80 6.79
CA ASN A 288 -16.88 0.91 7.64
C ASN A 288 -17.33 -0.56 7.47
N LEU A 289 -16.39 -1.50 7.54
CA LEU A 289 -16.70 -2.93 7.42
C LEU A 289 -17.73 -3.35 8.46
N ASP A 290 -18.62 -4.24 8.05
CA ASP A 290 -19.62 -4.86 8.91
C ASP A 290 -18.89 -5.66 9.99
N GLU A 291 -19.22 -5.45 11.27
CA GLU A 291 -18.50 -6.09 12.38
C GLU A 291 -18.53 -7.62 12.31
N ARG A 292 -19.52 -8.21 11.60
CA ARG A 292 -19.60 -9.65 11.35
C ARG A 292 -18.39 -10.21 10.60
N TRP A 293 -17.67 -9.37 9.83
CA TRP A 293 -16.38 -9.76 9.26
C TRP A 293 -15.37 -10.16 10.35
N LEU A 294 -15.33 -9.43 11.46
CA LEU A 294 -14.37 -9.73 12.53
C LEU A 294 -14.71 -11.03 13.24
N GLU A 295 -16.01 -11.34 13.39
CA GLU A 295 -16.47 -12.60 13.94
C GLU A 295 -16.03 -13.79 13.08
N ILE A 296 -16.40 -13.81 11.80
CA ILE A 296 -16.11 -14.92 10.90
C ILE A 296 -14.60 -15.16 10.76
N LEU A 297 -13.78 -14.09 10.78
CA LEU A 297 -12.33 -14.18 10.71
C LEU A 297 -11.71 -14.86 11.95
N THR A 298 -12.39 -14.93 13.09
CA THR A 298 -11.88 -15.73 14.23
C THR A 298 -11.99 -17.23 14.01
N GLU A 299 -12.83 -17.66 13.06
CA GLU A 299 -13.17 -19.06 12.79
C GLU A 299 -12.40 -19.62 11.59
N ILE A 300 -11.83 -18.76 10.75
CA ILE A 300 -11.02 -19.15 9.59
C ILE A 300 -9.64 -19.62 10.03
N GLN A 301 -9.20 -20.74 9.43
CA GLN A 301 -7.84 -21.23 9.62
C GLN A 301 -6.81 -20.21 9.09
N PRO A 302 -5.84 -19.80 9.92
CA PRO A 302 -4.80 -18.85 9.52
C PRO A 302 -3.96 -19.40 8.36
N GLU A 303 -3.77 -18.56 7.34
CA GLU A 303 -2.97 -18.85 6.14
C GLU A 303 -2.01 -17.70 5.82
N LYS A 304 -1.11 -17.90 4.85
CA LYS A 304 -0.26 -16.83 4.34
C LYS A 304 -1.07 -15.91 3.43
N ILE A 305 -0.83 -14.61 3.58
CA ILE A 305 -1.48 -13.56 2.79
C ILE A 305 -0.49 -12.98 1.78
N ALA A 306 -0.89 -12.86 0.51
CA ALA A 306 0.00 -12.42 -0.57
C ALA A 306 0.03 -10.88 -0.73
N LEU A 307 -1.03 -10.19 -0.31
CA LEU A 307 -1.23 -8.75 -0.52
C LEU A 307 -1.29 -7.90 0.76
N GLN A 308 -0.66 -8.34 1.83
CA GLN A 308 -0.73 -7.60 3.08
C GLN A 308 0.25 -6.43 3.14
N THR A 309 -0.30 -5.22 3.25
CA THR A 309 0.45 -4.01 3.62
C THR A 309 0.01 -3.56 5.01
N TYR A 310 0.88 -3.66 6.01
CA TYR A 310 0.59 -3.17 7.36
C TYR A 310 1.18 -1.78 7.55
N PHE A 311 0.40 -0.84 8.09
CA PHE A 311 0.94 0.45 8.52
C PHE A 311 1.47 0.34 9.95
N SER A 312 2.79 0.35 10.13
CA SER A 312 3.38 0.53 11.46
C SER A 312 3.11 1.94 11.93
N MET A 313 2.03 2.11 12.69
CA MET A 313 1.61 3.38 13.24
C MET A 313 2.67 4.02 14.17
N SER A 314 3.49 3.21 14.84
CA SER A 314 4.57 3.70 15.71
C SER A 314 5.79 4.21 14.94
N ALA A 315 5.98 3.79 13.69
CA ALA A 315 7.06 4.25 12.83
C ALA A 315 6.60 5.23 11.75
N GLY A 316 5.29 5.36 11.49
CA GLY A 316 4.77 6.08 10.33
C GLY A 316 5.16 5.43 8.99
N VAL A 317 5.47 4.13 9.00
CA VAL A 317 5.98 3.40 7.83
C VAL A 317 5.05 2.24 7.49
N ALA A 318 4.66 2.13 6.23
CA ALA A 318 4.04 0.92 5.70
C ALA A 318 5.09 -0.19 5.55
N VAL A 319 4.85 -1.35 6.14
CA VAL A 319 5.72 -2.55 6.14
C VAL A 319 4.92 -3.75 5.64
N MET A 320 5.54 -4.63 4.85
CA MET A 320 4.91 -5.87 4.41
C MET A 320 5.08 -6.94 5.49
N TYR A 321 4.01 -7.67 5.81
CA TYR A 321 4.08 -8.88 6.62
C TYR A 321 3.18 -9.98 6.01
N GLU A 322 3.25 -11.19 6.56
CA GLU A 322 2.59 -12.40 6.01
C GLU A 322 1.57 -13.04 6.94
N ALA A 323 1.23 -12.40 8.06
CA ALA A 323 0.41 -13.04 9.08
C ALA A 323 -1.06 -12.67 8.90
N TYR A 324 -1.88 -13.69 8.66
CA TYR A 324 -3.33 -13.65 8.80
C TYR A 324 -3.77 -12.81 10.03
N ASP A 325 -3.16 -13.05 11.18
CA ASP A 325 -3.51 -12.37 12.42
C ASP A 325 -3.18 -10.88 12.43
N GLN A 326 -2.14 -10.45 11.70
CA GLN A 326 -1.84 -9.03 11.53
C GLN A 326 -2.86 -8.35 10.62
N MET A 327 -3.45 -9.08 9.66
CA MET A 327 -4.56 -8.57 8.87
C MET A 327 -5.77 -8.40 9.79
N VAL A 328 -6.13 -9.43 10.58
CA VAL A 328 -7.21 -9.33 11.56
C VAL A 328 -6.99 -8.18 12.54
N GLN A 329 -5.75 -8.02 13.05
CA GLN A 329 -5.37 -6.90 13.91
C GLN A 329 -5.53 -5.54 13.23
N ALA A 330 -5.10 -5.41 11.97
CA ALA A 330 -5.23 -4.16 11.21
C ALA A 330 -6.69 -3.75 11.00
N LEU A 331 -7.61 -4.72 11.01
CA LEU A 331 -9.05 -4.49 10.88
C LEU A 331 -9.74 -4.16 12.22
N LEU A 332 -9.07 -4.20 13.37
CA LEU A 332 -9.74 -3.96 14.65
C LEU A 332 -10.17 -2.48 14.77
N PRO A 333 -11.48 -2.21 14.98
CA PRO A 333 -11.96 -0.88 15.24
C PRO A 333 -11.56 -0.43 16.65
N LYS A 334 -11.65 0.88 16.90
CA LYS A 334 -11.40 1.46 18.22
C LYS A 334 -12.53 1.16 19.22
N ASN A 335 -13.76 1.14 18.72
CA ASN A 335 -14.97 0.85 19.48
C ASN A 335 -15.69 -0.32 18.81
N PHE A 336 -16.34 -1.18 19.61
CA PHE A 336 -17.15 -2.29 19.12
C PHE A 336 -18.60 -2.03 19.49
N GLU A 337 -19.49 -2.08 18.50
CA GLU A 337 -20.93 -2.04 18.70
C GLU A 337 -21.40 -3.37 19.31
N ASN A 338 -20.91 -4.50 18.78
CA ASN A 338 -21.25 -5.83 19.25
C ASN A 338 -20.21 -6.38 20.26
N GLN A 339 -20.60 -6.40 21.54
CA GLN A 339 -19.73 -6.90 22.61
C GLN A 339 -19.41 -8.40 22.48
N PHE A 340 -20.32 -9.21 21.93
CA PHE A 340 -20.07 -10.63 21.72
C PHE A 340 -18.92 -10.86 20.72
N ILE A 341 -18.87 -10.06 19.65
CA ILE A 341 -17.77 -10.11 18.67
C ILE A 341 -16.45 -9.70 19.33
N LYS A 342 -16.47 -8.64 20.16
CA LYS A 342 -15.30 -8.23 20.94
C LYS A 342 -14.78 -9.37 21.84
N GLU A 343 -15.66 -10.06 22.55
CA GLU A 343 -15.31 -11.21 23.42
C GLU A 343 -14.71 -12.39 22.63
N LYS A 344 -15.27 -12.69 21.43
CA LYS A 344 -14.70 -13.68 20.51
C LYS A 344 -13.27 -13.31 20.10
N LEU A 345 -13.02 -12.04 19.74
CA LEU A 345 -11.70 -11.55 19.37
C LEU A 345 -10.71 -11.59 20.53
N VAL A 346 -11.14 -11.22 21.74
CA VAL A 346 -10.33 -11.34 22.97
C VAL A 346 -9.90 -12.80 23.15
N THR A 347 -10.84 -13.73 23.08
CA THR A 347 -10.58 -15.17 23.22
C THR A 347 -9.61 -15.66 22.14
N TYR A 348 -9.81 -15.23 20.89
CA TYR A 348 -8.94 -15.54 19.78
C TYR A 348 -7.51 -15.07 20.03
N PHE A 349 -7.28 -13.78 20.28
CA PHE A 349 -5.93 -13.24 20.44
C PHE A 349 -5.23 -13.73 21.72
N LEU A 350 -5.96 -13.97 22.82
CA LEU A 350 -5.38 -14.60 24.02
C LEU A 350 -4.90 -16.04 23.75
N LYS A 351 -5.66 -16.82 22.97
CA LYS A 351 -5.23 -18.16 22.54
C LYS A 351 -3.97 -18.09 21.67
N ARG A 352 -3.88 -17.09 20.78
CA ARG A 352 -2.72 -16.89 19.92
C ARG A 352 -1.49 -16.40 20.71
N GLU A 353 -1.68 -15.50 21.66
CA GLU A 353 -0.62 -15.02 22.56
C GLU A 353 -0.03 -16.19 23.36
N LYS A 354 -0.85 -17.07 23.93
CA LYS A 354 -0.39 -18.23 24.73
C LYS A 354 0.41 -19.25 23.93
N ALA A 355 0.17 -19.39 22.63
CA ALA A 355 0.93 -20.30 21.79
C ALA A 355 2.43 -19.93 21.80
N GLU A 356 3.33 -20.91 21.90
CA GLU A 356 4.79 -20.70 22.05
C GLU A 356 5.42 -19.89 20.90
N LYS A 357 4.76 -19.82 19.73
CA LYS A 357 5.19 -19.02 18.57
C LYS A 357 4.60 -17.60 18.52
N GLY A 358 3.69 -17.22 19.43
CA GLY A 358 2.85 -16.01 19.39
C GLY A 358 3.26 -14.87 20.34
N ALA A 359 4.47 -14.94 20.89
CA ALA A 359 4.96 -14.16 22.03
C ALA A 359 4.93 -12.62 21.94
N SER A 360 4.77 -12.02 20.75
CA SER A 360 5.13 -10.61 20.57
C SER A 360 4.30 -9.84 19.53
N LEU A 361 3.40 -10.50 18.81
CA LEU A 361 2.69 -9.88 17.69
C LEU A 361 1.34 -9.27 18.09
N TYR A 362 0.72 -9.71 19.18
CA TYR A 362 -0.68 -9.37 19.47
C TYR A 362 -0.89 -8.40 20.63
N ILE A 363 0.16 -7.86 21.25
CA ILE A 363 0.03 -6.89 22.35
C ILE A 363 -0.80 -5.68 21.89
N ASP A 364 -0.54 -5.19 20.67
CA ASP A 364 -1.33 -4.14 20.02
C ASP A 364 -2.82 -4.50 19.93
N ALA A 365 -3.13 -5.72 19.47
CA ALA A 365 -4.50 -6.20 19.33
C ALA A 365 -5.20 -6.34 20.71
N LEU A 366 -4.51 -6.94 21.68
CA LEU A 366 -5.01 -7.12 23.04
C LEU A 366 -5.26 -5.78 23.73
N ASN A 367 -4.37 -4.81 23.58
CA ASN A 367 -4.55 -3.45 24.09
C ASN A 367 -5.76 -2.76 23.45
N LEU A 368 -5.97 -2.90 22.13
CA LEU A 368 -7.16 -2.37 21.45
C LEU A 368 -8.45 -3.02 21.95
N LEU A 369 -8.40 -4.31 22.24
CA LEU A 369 -9.51 -5.06 22.83
C LEU A 369 -9.68 -4.80 24.34
N GLN A 370 -8.88 -3.90 24.91
CA GLN A 370 -8.90 -3.52 26.34
C GLN A 370 -8.57 -4.68 27.27
N VAL A 371 -7.76 -5.62 26.81
CA VAL A 371 -7.20 -6.70 27.64
C VAL A 371 -5.98 -6.14 28.39
N PRO A 372 -5.94 -6.28 29.73
CA PRO A 372 -4.77 -5.87 30.50
C PRO A 372 -3.49 -6.58 30.04
N ILE A 373 -2.50 -5.80 29.61
CA ILE A 373 -1.20 -6.33 29.22
C ILE A 373 -0.37 -6.60 30.48
N THR A 374 0.13 -7.83 30.63
CA THR A 374 0.87 -8.27 31.82
C THR A 374 2.38 -8.13 31.63
N GLU A 375 3.15 -8.08 32.73
CA GLU A 375 4.62 -8.07 32.64
C GLU A 375 5.15 -9.27 31.85
N ALA A 376 4.58 -10.46 32.09
CA ALA A 376 4.95 -11.68 31.38
C ALA A 376 4.78 -11.56 29.86
N MET A 377 3.73 -10.89 29.37
CA MET A 377 3.54 -10.65 27.93
C MET A 377 4.65 -9.73 27.36
N ILE A 378 5.05 -8.69 28.11
CA ILE A 378 6.15 -7.81 27.69
C ILE A 378 7.49 -8.55 27.71
N GLU A 379 7.76 -9.36 28.73
CA GLU A 379 8.97 -10.18 28.82
C GLU A 379 9.06 -11.17 27.64
N LYS A 380 7.93 -11.80 27.28
CA LYS A 380 7.83 -12.69 26.12
C LYS A 380 8.10 -11.94 24.81
N TRP A 381 7.59 -10.71 24.67
CA TRP A 381 7.89 -9.84 23.51
C TRP A 381 9.37 -9.51 23.40
N ILE A 382 10.01 -9.15 24.52
CA ILE A 382 11.46 -8.88 24.60
C ILE A 382 12.26 -10.11 24.15
N ALA A 383 11.90 -11.29 24.64
CA ALA A 383 12.62 -12.53 24.35
C ALA A 383 12.46 -12.99 22.89
N TYR A 384 11.32 -12.71 22.26
CA TYR A 384 11.00 -13.23 20.92
C TYR A 384 11.62 -12.42 19.77
N LYS A 385 11.81 -11.10 19.92
CA LYS A 385 12.45 -10.24 18.90
C LYS A 385 13.58 -9.41 19.52
N PRO A 386 14.64 -10.04 20.04
CA PRO A 386 15.74 -9.33 20.70
C PRO A 386 16.36 -8.25 19.79
N GLU A 387 16.38 -8.47 18.47
CA GLU A 387 16.87 -7.52 17.46
C GLU A 387 15.97 -6.29 17.24
N ALA A 388 14.67 -6.38 17.55
CA ALA A 388 13.73 -5.26 17.43
C ALA A 388 13.55 -4.48 18.75
N VAL A 389 14.09 -5.02 19.84
CA VAL A 389 13.96 -4.48 21.19
C VAL A 389 15.18 -3.63 21.51
N SER A 390 14.94 -2.39 21.92
CA SER A 390 16.00 -1.47 22.32
C SER A 390 15.52 -0.58 23.46
N LYS A 391 16.47 0.07 24.15
CA LYS A 391 16.15 1.11 25.14
C LYS A 391 15.27 2.25 24.59
N TYR A 392 15.19 2.42 23.27
CA TYR A 392 14.33 3.44 22.66
C TYR A 392 12.92 2.93 22.37
N ASN A 393 12.76 1.64 22.05
CA ASN A 393 11.46 1.06 21.69
C ASN A 393 10.67 0.58 22.92
N ILE A 394 11.32 0.20 24.02
CA ILE A 394 10.64 -0.22 25.26
C ILE A 394 9.72 0.88 25.82
N PRO A 395 10.18 2.15 26.00
CA PRO A 395 9.30 3.22 26.45
C PRO A 395 8.08 3.42 25.54
N ILE A 396 8.27 3.31 24.21
CA ILE A 396 7.18 3.44 23.23
C ILE A 396 6.15 2.32 23.43
N MET A 397 6.62 1.07 23.55
CA MET A 397 5.76 -0.08 23.82
C MET A 397 4.99 0.09 25.13
N LEU A 398 5.66 0.40 26.23
CA LEU A 398 4.98 0.57 27.52
C LEU A 398 3.94 1.70 27.50
N ASN A 399 4.26 2.84 26.86
CA ASN A 399 3.35 3.98 26.85
C ASN A 399 2.17 3.82 25.88
N ASN A 400 2.37 3.18 24.73
CA ASN A 400 1.33 3.08 23.71
C ASN A 400 0.47 1.83 23.85
N ASN A 401 1.03 0.78 24.48
CA ASN A 401 0.44 -0.55 24.44
C ASN A 401 0.10 -1.12 25.81
N THR A 402 0.33 -0.39 26.88
CA THR A 402 -0.09 -0.80 28.22
C THR A 402 -0.89 0.31 28.89
N GLN A 403 -1.73 -0.07 29.85
CA GLN A 403 -2.39 0.85 30.77
C GLN A 403 -1.65 0.89 32.12
N TRP A 404 -0.34 0.64 32.11
CA TRP A 404 0.45 0.61 33.34
C TRP A 404 0.60 1.99 33.95
N THR A 405 0.52 2.06 35.27
CA THR A 405 0.88 3.26 36.03
C THR A 405 2.37 3.55 35.91
N ASP A 406 2.77 4.78 36.21
CA ASP A 406 4.19 5.16 36.19
C ASP A 406 5.00 4.35 37.21
N GLU A 407 4.41 3.98 38.35
CA GLU A 407 5.00 3.08 39.32
C GLU A 407 5.25 1.67 38.75
N GLN A 408 4.26 1.10 38.05
CA GLN A 408 4.41 -0.21 37.39
C GLN A 408 5.53 -0.17 36.35
N LYS A 409 5.59 0.89 35.53
CA LYS A 409 6.66 1.09 34.54
C LYS A 409 8.03 1.21 35.22
N LEU A 410 8.15 2.00 36.28
CA LEU A 410 9.39 2.16 37.05
C LEU A 410 9.85 0.82 37.65
N ASN A 411 8.93 0.03 38.20
CA ASN A 411 9.24 -1.29 38.75
C ASN A 411 9.67 -2.27 37.66
N PHE A 412 9.06 -2.23 36.49
CA PHE A 412 9.48 -3.04 35.34
C PHE A 412 10.89 -2.64 34.85
N TYR A 413 11.21 -1.34 34.76
CA TYR A 413 12.55 -0.89 34.38
C TYR A 413 13.66 -1.42 35.28
N LYS A 414 13.40 -1.63 36.58
CA LYS A 414 14.36 -2.22 37.53
C LYS A 414 14.69 -3.68 37.23
N LYS A 415 13.78 -4.40 36.53
CA LYS A 415 13.95 -5.81 36.15
C LYS A 415 14.66 -5.98 34.80
N LEU A 416 14.74 -4.91 34.00
CA LEU A 416 15.32 -4.97 32.66
C LEU A 416 16.85 -5.02 32.69
N PRO A 417 17.48 -5.76 31.75
CA PRO A 417 18.92 -5.67 31.50
C PRO A 417 19.38 -4.23 31.26
N ALA A 418 20.55 -3.85 31.78
CA ALA A 418 21.06 -2.47 31.72
C ALA A 418 21.13 -1.87 30.29
N ASN A 419 21.37 -2.71 29.28
CA ASN A 419 21.40 -2.30 27.86
C ASN A 419 20.02 -1.93 27.28
N LEU A 420 18.93 -2.34 27.95
CA LEU A 420 17.55 -2.07 27.57
C LEU A 420 16.92 -0.93 28.39
N VAL A 421 17.62 -0.43 29.41
CA VAL A 421 17.14 0.64 30.28
C VAL A 421 17.34 2.00 29.63
N ASN A 422 16.30 2.83 29.65
CA ASN A 422 16.35 4.22 29.19
C ASN A 422 16.25 5.18 30.37
N GLN A 423 17.38 5.80 30.71
CA GLN A 423 17.47 6.72 31.85
C GLN A 423 16.58 7.95 31.69
N ASP A 424 16.42 8.46 30.47
CA ASP A 424 15.55 9.61 30.22
C ASP A 424 14.07 9.24 30.35
N ALA A 425 13.70 8.01 30.01
CA ALA A 425 12.34 7.51 30.25
C ALA A 425 12.05 7.36 31.75
N ILE A 426 13.00 6.84 32.54
CA ILE A 426 12.87 6.73 34.00
C ILE A 426 12.69 8.11 34.64
N LYS A 427 13.52 9.09 34.26
CA LYS A 427 13.44 10.46 34.78
C LYS A 427 12.09 11.14 34.50
N LYS A 428 11.40 10.76 33.42
CA LYS A 428 10.07 11.30 33.08
C LYS A 428 8.94 10.68 33.90
N LEU A 429 9.18 9.53 34.52
CA LEU A 429 8.20 8.79 35.34
C LEU A 429 8.35 9.08 36.84
N GLN A 430 9.42 9.77 37.24
CA GLN A 430 9.71 10.27 38.59
C GLN A 430 9.21 11.70 38.72
#